data_AF-A0A8J3AVE1-F1
#
_entry.id   AF-A0A8J3AVE1-F1
#
_cell.length_a   1.000
_cell.length_b   1.000
_cell.length_c   1.000
_cell.angle_alpha   90.00
_cell.angle_beta   90.00
_cell.angle_gamma   90.00
#
_symmetry.space_group_name_H-M   'P 1'
#
loop_
_entity.id
_entity.type
_entity.pdbx_description
1 polymer ?
#
loop_
_entity_poly.entity_id
_entity_poly.type
_entity_poly.pdbx_seq_one_letter_code
_entity_poly.pdbx_strand_id
1 'polypeptide(L)'
;MEEIKIMSHTNTEEHHGYTVHGTSEKHDTGRWIGSFHIVKNGTPTISISVIQDAFATAEEAASHALYRGKQYIESELVQAS
;
A
#
# COMPACT_ATOMS: atom_id res chain seq x y z
N MET A 1 4.57 -23.96 21.07
CA MET A 1 5.01 -22.81 20.27
C MET A 1 3.82 -22.37 19.47
N GLU A 2 3.15 -21.29 19.86
CA GLU A 2 2.14 -20.66 19.00
C GLU A 2 2.88 -19.99 17.84
N GLU A 3 2.59 -20.42 16.61
CA GLU A 3 2.91 -19.64 15.43
C GLU A 3 2.17 -18.31 15.58
N ILE A 4 2.90 -17.23 15.85
CA ILE A 4 2.37 -15.89 15.67
C ILE A 4 2.10 -15.76 14.18
N LYS A 5 0.87 -16.01 13.75
CA LYS A 5 0.40 -15.75 12.40
C LYS A 5 0.53 -14.25 12.19
N ILE A 6 1.63 -13.85 11.56
CA ILE A 6 1.86 -12.47 11.14
C ILE A 6 0.82 -12.19 10.04
N MET A 7 -0.30 -11.58 10.42
CA MET A 7 -1.38 -11.26 9.48
C MET A 7 -1.02 -9.95 8.77
N SER A 8 -0.59 -10.04 7.52
CA SER A 8 -0.56 -8.91 6.60
C SER A 8 -1.94 -8.25 6.51
N HIS A 9 -1.99 -6.95 6.25
CA HIS A 9 -3.23 -6.22 6.05
C HIS A 9 -3.27 -5.60 4.65
N THR A 10 -4.45 -5.53 4.05
CA THR A 10 -4.66 -4.91 2.74
C THR A 10 -5.89 -4.01 2.80
N ASN A 11 -5.69 -2.74 2.48
CA ASN A 11 -6.74 -1.76 2.27
C ASN A 11 -6.86 -1.46 0.77
N THR A 12 -8.09 -1.40 0.26
CA THR A 12 -8.35 -1.19 -1.17
C THR A 12 -9.39 -0.09 -1.35
N GLU A 13 -9.15 0.81 -2.29
CA GLU A 13 -10.10 1.85 -2.67
C GLU A 13 -10.00 2.23 -4.15
N GLU A 14 -11.10 2.69 -4.73
CA GLU A 14 -11.11 3.29 -6.06
C GLU A 14 -10.86 4.80 -5.98
N HIS A 15 -10.00 5.32 -6.87
CA HIS A 15 -9.60 6.72 -6.92
C HIS A 15 -9.36 7.14 -8.38
N HIS A 16 -10.15 8.09 -8.91
CA HIS A 16 -10.05 8.57 -10.30
C HIS A 16 -10.06 7.50 -11.40
N GLY A 17 -10.84 6.41 -11.20
CA GLY A 17 -10.91 5.30 -12.16
C GLY A 17 -9.72 4.34 -12.09
N TYR A 18 -8.87 4.47 -11.08
CA TYR A 18 -7.86 3.50 -10.69
C TYR A 18 -8.28 2.80 -9.40
N THR A 19 -7.87 1.56 -9.21
CA THR A 19 -7.99 0.85 -7.93
C THR A 19 -6.62 0.87 -7.24
N VAL A 20 -6.57 1.33 -6.00
CA VAL A 20 -5.35 1.38 -5.18
C VAL A 20 -5.44 0.34 -4.08
N HIS A 21 -4.42 -0.50 -3.97
CA HIS A 21 -4.27 -1.48 -2.91
C HIS A 21 -3.08 -1.06 -2.04
N GLY A 22 -3.33 -0.63 -0.80
CA GLY A 22 -2.30 -0.47 0.22
C GLY A 22 -2.14 -1.77 1.00
N THR A 23 -0.98 -2.40 0.91
CA THR A 23 -0.64 -3.66 1.56
C THR A 23 0.42 -3.43 2.64
N SER A 24 0.47 -4.33 3.63
CA SER A 24 1.53 -4.34 4.62
C SER A 24 2.24 -5.67 4.74
N GLU A 25 3.54 -5.59 5.00
CA GLU A 25 4.41 -6.73 5.24
C GLU A 25 5.25 -6.48 6.50
N LYS A 26 5.56 -7.54 7.24
CA LYS A 26 6.38 -7.44 8.44
C LYS A 26 7.84 -7.53 8.05
N HIS A 27 8.59 -6.50 8.41
CA HIS A 27 10.02 -6.41 8.15
C HIS A 27 10.81 -7.15 9.26
N ASP A 28 12.03 -7.59 8.95
CA ASP A 28 12.92 -8.33 9.86
C ASP A 28 13.25 -7.58 11.16
N THR A 29 13.09 -6.26 11.15
CA THR A 29 13.26 -5.39 12.33
C THR A 29 12.07 -5.45 13.31
N GLY A 30 11.05 -6.25 13.02
CA GLY A 30 9.84 -6.38 13.83
C GLY A 30 8.79 -5.30 13.61
N ARG A 31 9.07 -4.32 12.73
CA ARG A 31 8.12 -3.28 12.31
C ARG A 31 7.40 -3.64 11.02
N TRP A 32 6.28 -2.98 10.76
CA TRP A 32 5.48 -3.15 9.55
C TRP A 32 5.84 -2.09 8.52
N ILE A 33 5.98 -2.49 7.26
CA ILE A 33 6.17 -1.57 6.15
C ILE A 33 5.00 -1.68 5.18
N GLY A 34 4.76 -0.60 4.44
CA GLY A 34 3.64 -0.51 3.51
C GLY A 34 4.10 -0.58 2.06
N SER A 35 3.30 -1.19 1.19
CA SER A 35 3.50 -1.17 -0.26
C SER A 35 2.17 -0.86 -0.94
N PHE A 36 2.16 -0.06 -2.01
CA PHE A 36 0.92 0.19 -2.76
C PHE A 36 1.00 -0.28 -4.21
N HIS A 37 -0.14 -0.76 -4.70
CA HIS A 37 -0.33 -1.18 -6.07
C HIS A 37 -1.49 -0.40 -6.69
N ILE A 38 -1.32 0.05 -7.93
CA ILE A 38 -2.36 0.77 -8.68
C ILE A 38 -2.74 -0.06 -9.89
N VAL A 39 -4.04 -0.27 -10.07
CA VAL A 39 -4.64 -1.05 -11.15
C VAL A 39 -5.57 -0.14 -11.93
N LYS A 40 -5.54 -0.21 -13.27
CA LYS A 40 -6.52 0.46 -14.14
C LYS A 40 -7.23 -0.58 -14.99
N ASN A 41 -8.55 -0.65 -14.92
CA ASN A 41 -9.36 -1.61 -15.69
C ASN A 41 -8.86 -3.07 -15.54
N GLY A 42 -8.53 -3.49 -14.32
CA GLY A 42 -8.02 -4.83 -14.03
C GLY A 42 -6.55 -5.09 -14.43
N THR A 43 -5.87 -4.11 -15.04
CA THR A 43 -4.46 -4.21 -15.40
C THR A 43 -3.58 -3.51 -14.36
N PRO A 44 -2.65 -4.22 -13.70
CA PRO A 44 -1.66 -3.60 -12.82
C PRO A 44 -0.83 -2.59 -13.61
N THR A 45 -0.78 -1.35 -13.14
CA THR A 45 -0.04 -0.26 -13.79
C THR A 45 1.20 0.13 -12.98
N ILE A 46 1.11 0.12 -11.65
CA ILE A 46 2.19 0.58 -10.77
C ILE A 46 2.25 -0.30 -9.52
N SER A 47 3.46 -0.56 -9.05
CA SER A 47 3.73 -1.26 -7.79
C SER A 47 4.93 -0.58 -7.11
N ILE A 48 4.72 0.02 -5.95
CA ILE A 48 5.77 0.74 -5.20
C ILE A 48 5.83 0.21 -3.77
N SER A 49 7.03 -0.20 -3.36
CA SER A 49 7.32 -0.53 -1.97
C SER A 49 7.74 0.71 -1.20
N VAL A 50 7.03 1.03 -0.12
CA VAL A 50 7.34 2.19 0.75
C VAL A 50 8.26 1.70 1.88
N ILE A 51 9.56 1.67 1.60
CA ILE A 51 10.61 1.18 2.52
C ILE A 51 11.02 2.26 3.56
N GLN A 52 10.54 3.49 3.41
CA GLN A 52 11.01 4.63 4.19
C GLN A 52 10.30 4.77 5.54
N ASP A 53 9.10 4.20 5.70
CA ASP A 53 8.28 4.33 6.91
C ASP A 53 8.02 2.96 7.55
N ALA A 54 8.32 2.84 8.84
CA ALA A 54 8.17 1.61 9.61
C ALA A 54 7.17 1.82 10.76
N PHE A 55 6.05 1.10 10.70
CA PHE A 55 4.87 1.24 11.57
C PHE A 55 4.81 0.17 12.66
N ALA A 56 4.02 0.44 13.70
CA ALA A 56 3.80 -0.48 14.81
C ALA A 56 2.81 -1.59 14.44
N THR A 57 1.85 -1.30 13.55
CA THR A 57 0.80 -2.24 13.16
C THR A 57 0.69 -2.43 11.64
N ALA A 58 0.17 -3.59 11.24
CA ALA A 58 -0.10 -3.93 9.85
C ALA A 58 -1.14 -2.99 9.20
N GLU A 59 -2.15 -2.58 9.97
CA GLU A 59 -3.24 -1.72 9.52
C GLU A 59 -2.76 -0.29 9.24
N GLU A 60 -1.92 0.28 10.12
CA GLU A 60 -1.31 1.59 9.90
C GLU A 60 -0.44 1.60 8.64
N ALA A 61 0.40 0.58 8.46
CA ALA A 61 1.26 0.45 7.29
C ALA A 61 0.44 0.37 5.99
N ALA A 62 -0.61 -0.45 5.97
CA ALA A 62 -1.48 -0.61 4.81
C ALA A 62 -2.30 0.67 4.52
N SER A 63 -2.82 1.33 5.56
CA SER A 63 -3.54 2.60 5.43
C SER A 63 -2.65 3.73 4.91
N HIS A 64 -1.41 3.80 5.42
CA HIS A 64 -0.43 4.77 4.93
C HIS A 64 -0.06 4.50 3.47
N ALA A 65 0.20 3.23 3.12
CA ALA A 65 0.46 2.85 1.73
C ALA A 65 -0.70 3.22 0.80
N LEU A 66 -1.95 2.95 1.20
CA LEU A 66 -3.13 3.33 0.45
C LEU A 66 -3.18 4.85 0.23
N TYR A 67 -2.96 5.64 1.28
CA TYR A 67 -2.92 7.10 1.19
C TYR A 67 -1.86 7.59 0.20
N ARG A 68 -0.63 7.05 0.28
CA ARG A 68 0.46 7.38 -0.65
C ARG A 68 0.13 7.01 -2.08
N GLY A 69 -0.53 5.87 -2.31
CA GLY A 69 -0.98 5.45 -3.63
C GLY A 69 -2.02 6.41 -4.24
N LYS A 70 -2.95 6.93 -3.44
CA LYS A 70 -3.89 7.98 -3.91
C LYS A 70 -3.17 9.28 -4.26
N GLN A 71 -2.23 9.73 -3.42
CA GLN A 71 -1.43 10.92 -3.72
C GLN A 71 -0.63 10.76 -5.01
N TYR A 72 -0.09 9.57 -5.26
CA TYR A 72 0.63 9.27 -6.49
C TYR A 72 -0.29 9.39 -7.72
N ILE A 73 -1.53 8.90 -7.65
CA ILE A 73 -2.49 9.06 -8.74
C ILE A 73 -2.72 10.55 -9.03
N GLU A 74 -2.96 11.35 -7.98
CA GLU A 74 -3.17 12.79 -8.13
C GLU A 74 -1.99 13.48 -8.81
N SER A 75 -0.77 13.27 -8.30
CA SER A 75 0.42 14.00 -8.78
C SER A 75 0.95 13.49 -10.11
N GLU A 76 1.02 12.17 -10.32
CA GLU A 76 1.74 11.58 -11.45
C GLU A 76 0.82 11.09 -12.58
N LEU A 77 -0.43 10.76 -12.29
CA LEU A 77 -1.34 10.15 -13.29
C LEU A 77 -2.46 11.08 -13.74
N VAL A 78 -2.91 11.99 -12.88
CA VAL A 78 -4.00 12.94 -13.18
C VAL A 78 -3.45 14.32 -13.51
N GLN A 79 -2.52 14.87 -12.73
CA GLN A 79 -1.95 16.19 -13.02
C GLN A 79 -0.95 16.19 -14.19
N ALA A 80 -0.39 15.03 -14.53
CA ALA A 80 0.52 14.89 -15.67
C ALA A 80 -0.19 14.75 -17.04
N SER A 81 -1.53 14.67 -17.06
CA SER A 81 -2.36 14.56 -18.28
C SER A 81 -2.98 15.89 -18.67
#